data_AF-A0A1I7ZS51-F1
#
_entry.id   AF-A0A1I7ZS51-F1
#
_cell.length_a   1.000
_cell.length_b   1.000
_cell.length_c   1.000
_cell.angle_alpha   90.00
_cell.angle_beta   90.00
_cell.angle_gamma   90.00
#
_symmetry.space_group_name_H-M   'P 1'
#
loop_
_entity.id
_entity.type
_entity.pdbx_description
1 polymer ?
#
loop_
_entity_poly.entity_id
_entity_poly.type
_entity_poly.pdbx_seq_one_letter_code
_entity_poly.pdbx_strand_id
1 'polypeptide(L)'
;MLRQAHRTALDYLGICLDNLQQASPVQRMPAQTRTILSDFFGVEPDEALLQRVREPVEKLFELMTSQDYSVATSRRYILASNIGNYTGIAFTSPHDPLRQLFLLDAYFDVSYLGRLQLRPELSWQEADAIARANCLLHEFSHIAYDTRDMRYLDASLAFADLLMPGEQQDWLRRQHDEAFSHRSPARRLFVVRSRDGTRRDITRDDNKGLSLILKIAD
;
A
#
# COMPACT_ATOMS: atom_id res chain seq x y z
N MET A 1 15.21 8.52 -8.73
CA MET A 1 14.25 7.45 -8.39
C MET A 1 13.88 7.47 -6.91
N LEU A 2 14.70 6.96 -5.97
CA LEU A 2 14.34 6.89 -4.54
C LEU A 2 13.91 8.24 -3.92
N ARG A 3 14.68 9.31 -4.16
CA ARG A 3 14.34 10.66 -3.65
C ARG A 3 12.99 11.17 -4.16
N GLN A 4 12.67 10.90 -5.42
CA GLN A 4 11.40 11.32 -6.02
C GLN A 4 10.25 10.51 -5.45
N ALA A 5 10.38 9.17 -5.40
CA ALA A 5 9.38 8.29 -4.80
C ALA A 5 9.07 8.65 -3.33
N HIS A 6 10.12 8.94 -2.55
CA HIS A 6 9.97 9.36 -1.16
C HIS A 6 9.25 10.71 -1.04
N ARG A 7 9.57 11.67 -1.92
CA ARG A 7 8.84 12.95 -1.95
C ARG A 7 7.37 12.75 -2.31
N THR A 8 7.09 11.97 -3.36
CA THR A 8 5.72 11.66 -3.78
C THR A 8 4.92 10.95 -2.67
N ALA A 9 5.55 10.03 -1.94
CA ALA A 9 4.94 9.37 -0.78
C ALA A 9 4.61 10.38 0.35
N LEU A 10 5.53 11.30 0.64
CA LEU A 10 5.28 12.38 1.61
C LEU A 10 4.17 13.33 1.15
N ASP A 11 4.11 13.66 -0.14
CA ASP A 11 3.05 14.48 -0.71
C ASP A 11 1.68 13.78 -0.53
N TYR A 12 1.60 12.47 -0.76
CA TYR A 12 0.37 11.68 -0.52
C TYR A 12 -0.05 11.66 0.95
N LEU A 13 0.89 11.43 1.87
CA LEU A 13 0.62 11.47 3.30
C LEU A 13 0.16 12.87 3.73
N GLY A 14 0.83 13.93 3.24
CA GLY A 14 0.46 15.32 3.51
C GLY A 14 -0.95 15.67 3.03
N ILE A 15 -1.28 15.33 1.78
CA ILE A 15 -2.64 15.51 1.23
C ILE A 15 -3.67 14.74 2.05
N CYS A 16 -3.35 13.51 2.47
CA CYS A 16 -4.23 12.72 3.32
C CYS A 16 -4.47 13.42 4.68
N LEU A 17 -3.42 13.89 5.35
CA LEU A 17 -3.52 14.62 6.61
C LEU A 17 -4.31 15.92 6.47
N ASP A 18 -4.10 16.69 5.41
CA ASP A 18 -4.85 17.91 5.13
C ASP A 18 -6.35 17.62 4.94
N ASN A 19 -6.68 16.55 4.22
CA ASN A 19 -8.07 16.11 4.04
C ASN A 19 -8.70 15.64 5.35
N LEU A 20 -7.97 14.91 6.20
CA LEU A 20 -8.43 14.49 7.52
C LEU A 20 -8.58 15.67 8.49
N GLN A 21 -7.73 16.70 8.36
CA GLN A 21 -7.82 17.95 9.12
C GLN A 21 -9.07 18.73 8.76
N GLN A 22 -9.36 18.90 7.48
CA GLN A 22 -10.59 19.54 7.01
C GLN A 22 -11.84 18.74 7.35
N ALA A 23 -11.70 17.43 7.52
CA ALA A 23 -12.78 16.55 7.91
C ALA A 23 -13.13 16.56 9.40
N SER A 24 -12.37 17.26 10.25
CA SER A 24 -12.63 17.38 11.68
C SER A 24 -13.17 18.77 12.05
N PRO A 25 -14.31 18.89 12.75
CA PRO A 25 -15.17 17.79 13.19
C PRO A 25 -15.96 17.18 12.01
N VAL A 26 -16.36 15.92 12.13
CA VAL A 26 -16.94 15.07 11.06
C VAL A 26 -18.16 15.66 10.37
N GLN A 27 -18.90 16.57 11.04
CA GLN A 27 -20.03 17.27 10.45
C GLN A 27 -19.61 18.26 9.34
N ARG A 28 -18.35 18.69 9.32
CA ARG A 28 -17.76 19.56 8.30
C ARG A 28 -17.02 18.79 7.20
N MET A 29 -17.05 17.46 7.26
CA MET A 29 -16.35 16.60 6.31
C MET A 29 -16.72 16.93 4.86
N PRO A 30 -15.74 17.26 4.00
CA PRO A 30 -15.97 17.43 2.58
C PRO A 30 -16.61 16.18 1.96
N ALA A 31 -17.55 16.38 1.02
CA ALA A 31 -18.32 15.28 0.43
C ALA A 31 -17.42 14.21 -0.19
N GLN A 32 -16.35 14.60 -0.88
CA GLN A 32 -15.40 13.66 -1.48
C GLN A 32 -14.67 12.81 -0.42
N THR A 33 -14.19 13.43 0.66
CA THR A 33 -13.56 12.70 1.78
C THR A 33 -14.55 11.73 2.42
N ARG A 34 -15.82 12.13 2.58
CA ARG A 34 -16.89 11.25 3.06
C ARG A 34 -17.07 10.05 2.14
N THR A 35 -17.20 10.27 0.83
CA THR A 35 -17.34 9.20 -0.16
C THR A 35 -16.18 8.21 -0.08
N ILE A 36 -14.93 8.70 -0.10
CA ILE A 36 -13.74 7.83 -0.07
C ILE A 36 -13.70 6.98 1.20
N LEU A 37 -13.91 7.59 2.37
CA LEU A 37 -13.88 6.85 3.64
C LEU A 37 -15.04 5.87 3.76
N SER A 38 -16.25 6.28 3.35
CA SER A 38 -17.43 5.41 3.38
C SER A 38 -17.26 4.23 2.44
N ASP A 39 -16.76 4.48 1.23
CA ASP A 39 -16.52 3.44 0.22
C ASP A 39 -15.38 2.51 0.59
N PHE A 40 -14.35 2.98 1.30
CA PHE A 40 -13.25 2.12 1.71
C PHE A 40 -13.66 1.22 2.89
N PHE A 41 -14.23 1.81 3.94
CA PHE A 41 -14.53 1.11 5.19
C PHE A 41 -15.92 0.44 5.22
N GLY A 42 -16.83 0.80 4.31
CA GLY A 42 -18.18 0.26 4.25
C GLY A 42 -19.09 0.75 5.38
N VAL A 43 -18.75 1.86 6.03
CA VAL A 43 -19.48 2.46 7.15
C VAL A 43 -19.51 3.98 7.01
N GLU A 44 -20.53 4.63 7.57
CA GLU A 44 -20.54 6.09 7.65
C GLU A 44 -19.40 6.60 8.57
N PRO A 45 -18.54 7.53 8.12
CA PRO A 45 -17.45 8.02 8.92
C PRO A 45 -17.94 8.77 10.17
N ASP A 46 -17.33 8.42 11.31
CA ASP A 46 -17.46 9.12 12.58
C ASP A 46 -16.07 9.64 13.04
N GLU A 47 -16.04 10.34 14.18
CA GLU A 47 -14.79 10.86 14.73
C GLU A 47 -13.80 9.75 15.10
N ALA A 48 -14.29 8.59 15.52
CA ALA A 48 -13.45 7.45 15.87
C ALA A 48 -12.74 6.88 14.63
N LEU A 49 -13.45 6.77 13.51
CA LEU A 49 -12.87 6.36 12.24
C LEU A 49 -11.84 7.37 11.75
N LEU A 50 -12.16 8.67 11.80
CA LEU A 50 -11.21 9.72 11.44
C LEU A 50 -9.91 9.60 12.24
N GLN A 51 -10.01 9.39 13.54
CA GLN A 51 -8.84 9.22 14.41
C GLN A 51 -8.06 7.93 14.07
N ARG A 52 -8.76 6.81 13.84
CA ARG A 52 -8.15 5.52 13.45
C ARG A 52 -7.44 5.56 12.11
N VAL A 53 -7.82 6.46 11.20
CA VAL A 53 -7.12 6.69 9.93
C VAL A 53 -5.97 7.68 10.10
N ARG A 54 -6.20 8.76 10.86
CA ARG A 54 -5.21 9.81 11.10
C ARG A 54 -3.95 9.27 11.78
N GLU A 55 -4.09 8.50 12.85
CA GLU A 55 -2.95 8.01 13.64
C GLU A 55 -1.92 7.23 12.77
N PRO A 56 -2.33 6.24 11.95
CA PRO A 56 -1.44 5.60 10.99
C PRO A 56 -0.72 6.53 10.04
N VAL A 57 -1.45 7.51 9.48
CA VAL A 57 -0.91 8.43 8.48
C VAL A 57 0.10 9.39 9.12
N GLU A 58 -0.20 9.92 10.32
CA GLU A 58 0.71 10.78 11.09
C GLU A 58 2.01 10.03 11.42
N LYS A 59 1.90 8.81 11.94
CA LYS A 59 3.10 8.02 12.29
C LYS A 59 3.95 7.68 11.06
N LEU A 60 3.32 7.37 9.92
CA LEU A 60 4.05 7.16 8.66
C LEU A 60 4.76 8.43 8.21
N PHE A 61 4.08 9.58 8.28
CA PHE A 61 4.65 10.87 7.91
C PHE A 61 5.85 11.22 8.80
N GLU A 62 5.71 11.09 10.12
CA GLU A 62 6.79 11.30 11.09
C GLU A 62 7.97 10.36 10.84
N LEU A 63 7.71 9.08 10.61
CA LEU A 63 8.76 8.09 10.35
C LEU A 63 9.54 8.41 9.08
N MET A 64 8.85 8.71 7.98
CA MET A 64 9.48 9.03 6.70
C MET A 64 10.21 10.38 6.72
N THR A 65 9.76 11.35 7.51
CA THR A 65 10.45 12.65 7.67
C THR A 65 11.59 12.62 8.69
N SER A 66 11.72 11.54 9.46
CA SER A 66 12.79 11.40 10.45
C SER A 66 14.18 11.36 9.83
N GLN A 67 15.18 11.79 10.60
CA GLN A 67 16.58 11.78 10.17
C GLN A 67 17.09 10.36 9.86
N ASP A 68 16.51 9.37 10.55
CA ASP A 68 16.75 7.93 10.36
C ASP A 68 16.44 7.45 8.94
N TYR A 69 15.51 8.10 8.24
CA TYR A 69 15.08 7.75 6.87
C TYR A 69 15.32 8.86 5.86
N SER A 70 16.18 9.83 6.19
CA SER A 70 16.70 10.81 5.24
C SER A 70 17.29 10.11 4.01
N VAL A 71 16.68 10.31 2.84
CA VAL A 71 17.15 9.72 1.57
C VAL A 71 18.56 10.19 1.19
N ALA A 72 19.03 11.30 1.77
CA ALA A 72 20.37 11.83 1.49
C ALA A 72 21.47 11.18 2.34
N THR A 73 21.15 10.71 3.55
CA THR A 73 22.16 10.35 4.55
C THR A 73 21.93 9.01 5.24
N SER A 74 20.72 8.47 5.17
CA SER A 74 20.38 7.22 5.86
C SER A 74 21.08 6.02 5.21
N ARG A 75 21.59 5.13 6.07
CA ARG A 75 22.11 3.81 5.69
C ARG A 75 21.05 2.70 5.80
N ARG A 76 19.80 3.05 6.07
CA ARG A 76 18.69 2.09 6.18
C ARG A 76 18.12 1.69 4.83
N TYR A 77 18.42 2.41 3.76
CA TYR A 77 18.09 1.97 2.39
C TYR A 77 19.18 1.06 1.86
N ILE A 78 18.86 -0.21 1.68
CA ILE A 78 19.80 -1.23 1.21
C ILE A 78 19.43 -1.62 -0.21
N LEU A 79 20.37 -1.44 -1.14
CA LEU A 79 20.26 -2.07 -2.45
C LEU A 79 20.55 -3.56 -2.28
N ALA A 80 19.56 -4.39 -2.59
CA ALA A 80 19.68 -5.84 -2.54
C ALA A 80 19.43 -6.41 -3.92
N SER A 81 20.19 -7.44 -4.30
CA SER A 81 19.90 -8.23 -5.50
C SER A 81 19.25 -9.53 -5.09
N ASN A 82 18.25 -9.96 -5.84
CA ASN A 82 17.58 -11.21 -5.56
C ASN A 82 18.49 -12.38 -6.00
N ILE A 83 19.03 -13.12 -5.04
CA ILE A 83 19.87 -14.31 -5.26
C ILE A 83 19.06 -15.62 -5.31
N GLY A 84 17.72 -15.55 -5.37
CA GLY A 84 16.84 -16.73 -5.37
C GLY A 84 15.50 -16.49 -6.08
N ASN A 85 14.48 -17.29 -5.73
CA ASN A 85 13.14 -17.22 -6.35
C ASN A 85 12.21 -16.18 -5.71
N TYR A 86 12.74 -15.16 -5.02
CA TYR A 86 11.90 -14.14 -4.38
C TYR A 86 11.37 -13.14 -5.42
N THR A 87 10.08 -13.22 -5.74
CA THR A 87 9.41 -12.25 -6.60
C THR A 87 8.84 -11.12 -5.74
N GLY A 88 9.62 -10.06 -5.52
CA GLY A 88 9.17 -8.87 -4.82
C GLY A 88 9.87 -7.61 -5.34
N ILE A 89 9.34 -6.45 -4.97
CA ILE A 89 9.85 -5.14 -5.40
C ILE A 89 10.76 -4.55 -4.30
N ALA A 90 10.32 -4.63 -3.06
CA ALA A 90 11.08 -4.33 -1.87
C ALA A 90 10.67 -5.30 -0.75
N PHE A 91 11.35 -5.22 0.39
CA PHE A 91 10.89 -5.83 1.63
C PHE A 91 11.52 -5.16 2.85
N THR A 92 10.91 -5.41 4.00
CA THR A 92 11.47 -5.17 5.33
C THR A 92 11.44 -6.47 6.12
N SER A 93 12.28 -6.55 7.16
CA SER A 93 12.25 -7.70 8.07
C SER A 93 11.77 -7.24 9.45
N PRO A 94 10.69 -7.83 10.01
CA PRO A 94 10.24 -7.52 11.36
C PRO A 94 11.29 -7.78 12.45
N HIS A 95 12.28 -8.63 12.15
CA HIS A 95 13.37 -9.00 13.06
C HIS A 95 14.66 -8.22 12.80
N ASP A 96 14.67 -7.30 11.84
CA ASP A 96 15.83 -6.47 11.60
C ASP A 96 15.94 -5.35 12.65
N PRO A 97 16.95 -5.41 13.56
CA PRO A 97 17.11 -4.40 14.60
C PRO A 97 17.44 -3.02 14.03
N LEU A 98 17.98 -2.95 12.81
CA LEU A 98 18.32 -1.70 12.14
C LEU A 98 17.14 -1.12 11.35
N ARG A 99 16.01 -1.85 11.25
CA ARG A 99 14.79 -1.45 10.55
C ARG A 99 15.10 -0.97 9.12
N GLN A 100 15.86 -1.76 8.40
CA GLN A 100 16.29 -1.44 7.04
C GLN A 100 15.19 -1.76 6.04
N LEU A 101 15.22 -1.02 4.95
CA LEU A 101 14.36 -1.19 3.78
C LEU A 101 15.24 -1.71 2.64
N PHE A 102 14.96 -2.93 2.19
CA PHE A 102 15.69 -3.61 1.14
C PHE A 102 15.00 -3.38 -0.20
N LEU A 103 15.65 -2.62 -1.08
CA LEU A 103 15.17 -2.30 -2.42
C LEU A 103 15.78 -3.29 -3.42
N LEU A 104 14.94 -4.04 -4.12
CA LEU A 104 15.38 -5.04 -5.09
C LEU A 104 15.56 -4.42 -6.48
N ASP A 105 16.20 -5.17 -7.38
CA ASP A 105 16.39 -4.74 -8.77
C ASP A 105 15.06 -4.35 -9.45
N ALA A 106 13.97 -5.10 -9.16
CA ALA A 106 12.62 -4.81 -9.65
C ALA A 106 12.01 -3.50 -9.11
N TYR A 107 12.52 -2.96 -7.99
CA TYR A 107 12.19 -1.59 -7.60
C TYR A 107 12.66 -0.64 -8.66
N PHE A 108 13.90 -0.78 -9.17
CA PHE A 108 14.52 0.12 -10.14
C PHE A 108 14.07 -0.13 -11.58
N ASP A 109 13.66 -1.34 -11.91
CA ASP A 109 13.13 -1.73 -13.22
C ASP A 109 11.62 -2.02 -13.18
N VAL A 110 10.80 -0.96 -13.25
CA VAL A 110 9.33 -1.05 -13.32
C VAL A 110 8.81 -1.30 -14.73
N SER A 111 9.53 -2.05 -15.56
CA SER A 111 9.11 -2.37 -16.93
C SER A 111 7.71 -2.99 -17.02
N TYR A 112 7.17 -3.55 -15.94
CA TYR A 112 5.79 -4.02 -15.87
C TYR A 112 4.75 -2.91 -16.08
N LEU A 113 5.05 -1.65 -15.70
CA LEU A 113 4.16 -0.51 -15.94
C LEU A 113 3.95 -0.30 -17.44
N GLY A 114 4.97 -0.55 -18.26
CA GLY A 114 4.91 -0.47 -19.73
C GLY A 114 3.78 -1.29 -20.38
N ARG A 115 3.16 -2.19 -19.62
CA ARG A 115 2.01 -3.03 -20.04
C ARG A 115 0.65 -2.36 -19.77
N LEU A 116 0.61 -1.28 -19.01
CA LEU A 116 -0.60 -0.54 -18.66
C LEU A 116 -0.90 0.55 -19.69
N GLN A 117 -2.15 0.68 -20.08
CA GLN A 117 -2.61 1.78 -20.93
C GLN A 117 -2.89 3.00 -20.04
N LEU A 118 -1.86 3.81 -19.78
CA LEU A 118 -1.99 5.05 -19.02
C LEU A 118 -2.80 6.09 -19.79
N ARG A 119 -3.50 6.96 -19.07
CA ARG A 119 -4.12 8.13 -19.68
C ARG A 119 -3.06 9.06 -20.31
N PRO A 120 -3.38 9.78 -21.39
CA PRO A 120 -2.42 10.64 -22.10
C PRO A 120 -1.78 11.72 -21.22
N GLU A 121 -2.50 12.16 -20.18
CA GLU A 121 -2.03 13.20 -19.27
C GLU A 121 -0.98 12.69 -18.26
N LEU A 122 -0.82 11.38 -18.11
CA LEU A 122 0.14 10.78 -17.19
C LEU A 122 1.35 10.26 -17.95
N SER A 123 2.52 10.85 -17.70
CA SER A 123 3.77 10.35 -18.26
C SER A 123 4.19 9.03 -17.61
N TRP A 124 4.97 8.24 -18.34
CA TRP A 124 5.60 7.02 -17.81
C TRP A 124 6.45 7.27 -16.57
N GLN A 125 7.12 8.43 -16.49
CA GLN A 125 7.95 8.81 -15.35
C GLN A 125 7.11 9.12 -14.10
N GLU A 126 5.94 9.74 -14.29
CA GLU A 126 5.01 9.98 -13.19
C GLU A 126 4.40 8.65 -12.71
N ALA A 127 3.98 7.76 -13.61
CA ALA A 127 3.49 6.43 -13.23
C ALA A 127 4.55 5.61 -12.46
N ASP A 128 5.81 5.65 -12.90
CA ASP A 128 6.94 5.04 -12.17
C ASP A 128 7.12 5.63 -10.77
N ALA A 129 7.06 6.96 -10.64
CA ALA A 129 7.17 7.64 -9.35
C ALA A 129 6.03 7.23 -8.38
N ILE A 130 4.80 7.12 -8.87
CA ILE A 130 3.63 6.66 -8.10
C ILE A 130 3.85 5.22 -7.63
N ALA A 131 4.24 4.33 -8.54
CA ALA A 131 4.43 2.92 -8.23
C ALA A 131 5.47 2.69 -7.13
N ARG A 132 6.60 3.41 -7.22
CA ARG A 132 7.65 3.39 -6.20
C ARG A 132 7.19 4.03 -4.90
N ALA A 133 6.44 5.13 -4.94
CA ALA A 133 5.91 5.79 -3.75
C ALA A 133 4.98 4.85 -2.98
N ASN A 134 4.06 4.16 -3.68
CA ASN A 134 3.17 3.17 -3.08
C ASN A 134 3.95 1.99 -2.49
N CYS A 135 5.00 1.52 -3.19
CA CYS A 135 5.92 0.51 -2.67
C CYS A 135 6.59 0.97 -1.36
N LEU A 136 7.09 2.22 -1.30
CA LEU A 136 7.66 2.75 -0.06
C LEU A 136 6.62 2.84 1.05
N LEU A 137 5.43 3.40 0.79
CA LEU A 137 4.37 3.51 1.81
C LEU A 137 4.00 2.15 2.40
N HIS A 138 3.93 1.11 1.55
CA HIS A 138 3.74 -0.27 1.96
C HIS A 138 4.84 -0.75 2.91
N GLU A 139 6.12 -0.63 2.51
CA GLU A 139 7.23 -1.07 3.35
C GLU A 139 7.36 -0.28 4.67
N PHE A 140 7.14 1.03 4.63
CA PHE A 140 7.14 1.87 5.83
C PHE A 140 6.01 1.50 6.80
N SER A 141 4.88 0.97 6.30
CA SER A 141 3.81 0.45 7.15
C SER A 141 4.25 -0.76 8.00
N HIS A 142 5.09 -1.64 7.44
CA HIS A 142 5.69 -2.75 8.20
C HIS A 142 6.59 -2.23 9.31
N ILE A 143 7.41 -1.22 9.03
CA ILE A 143 8.32 -0.62 10.02
C ILE A 143 7.53 0.11 11.13
N ALA A 144 6.50 0.86 10.75
CA ALA A 144 5.73 1.68 11.68
C ALA A 144 4.80 0.85 12.56
N TYR A 145 4.16 -0.19 12.02
CA TYR A 145 3.03 -0.88 12.66
C TYR A 145 3.12 -2.41 12.67
N ASP A 146 4.19 -3.00 12.15
CA ASP A 146 4.27 -4.47 11.95
C ASP A 146 3.05 -4.99 11.16
N THR A 147 2.62 -4.23 10.14
CA THR A 147 1.55 -4.65 9.22
C THR A 147 1.93 -5.97 8.57
N ARG A 148 0.94 -6.72 8.08
CA ARG A 148 1.15 -8.04 7.48
C ARG A 148 0.51 -8.11 6.10
N ASP A 149 1.20 -8.76 5.16
CA ASP A 149 0.76 -8.90 3.77
C ASP A 149 -0.31 -9.95 3.59
N MET A 150 -1.49 -9.70 4.14
CA MET A 150 -2.63 -10.63 4.06
C MET A 150 -3.05 -10.87 2.60
N ARG A 151 -3.08 -9.81 1.78
CA ARG A 151 -3.45 -9.88 0.37
C ARG A 151 -2.66 -8.86 -0.44
N TYR A 152 -2.02 -9.30 -1.53
CA TYR A 152 -1.49 -8.38 -2.54
C TYR A 152 -2.61 -7.96 -3.48
N LEU A 153 -2.79 -6.65 -3.60
CA LEU A 153 -3.84 -6.01 -4.40
C LEU A 153 -3.27 -5.31 -5.64
N ASP A 154 -2.01 -5.61 -6.00
CA ASP A 154 -1.26 -4.84 -7.00
C ASP A 154 -1.23 -3.33 -6.66
N ALA A 155 -1.19 -3.00 -5.36
CA ALA A 155 -1.23 -1.62 -4.85
C ALA A 155 -0.03 -0.76 -5.26
N SER A 156 1.06 -1.38 -5.75
CA SER A 156 2.18 -0.67 -6.36
C SER A 156 1.89 -0.24 -7.80
N LEU A 157 0.76 -0.59 -8.41
CA LEU A 157 0.34 -0.01 -9.68
C LEU A 157 -0.18 1.42 -9.47
N ALA A 158 -0.23 2.20 -10.56
CA ALA A 158 -0.93 3.47 -10.57
C ALA A 158 -2.41 3.27 -10.22
N PHE A 159 -3.05 4.28 -9.63
CA PHE A 159 -4.48 4.23 -9.32
C PHE A 159 -5.31 3.95 -10.58
N ALA A 160 -6.39 3.17 -10.45
CA ALA A 160 -7.13 2.68 -11.62
C ALA A 160 -7.75 3.81 -12.45
N ASP A 161 -8.08 4.95 -11.84
CA ASP A 161 -8.54 6.15 -12.51
C ASP A 161 -7.50 6.81 -13.43
N LEU A 162 -6.21 6.54 -13.21
CA LEU A 162 -5.10 6.98 -14.06
C LEU A 162 -4.89 6.11 -15.31
N LEU A 163 -5.63 5.01 -15.43
CA LEU A 163 -5.64 4.17 -16.63
C LEU A 163 -6.71 4.63 -17.63
N MET A 164 -6.46 4.36 -18.91
CA MET A 164 -7.45 4.49 -19.98
C MET A 164 -8.67 3.61 -19.67
N PRO A 165 -9.89 4.07 -19.98
CA PRO A 165 -11.08 3.24 -19.86
C PRO A 165 -10.95 1.94 -20.65
N GLY A 166 -11.25 0.81 -20.02
CA GLY A 166 -11.18 -0.51 -20.63
C GLY A 166 -10.88 -1.62 -19.63
N GLU A 167 -10.55 -2.80 -20.17
CA GLU A 167 -10.41 -4.03 -19.38
C GLU A 167 -9.38 -3.92 -18.24
N GLN A 168 -8.24 -3.25 -18.47
CA GLN A 168 -7.20 -3.08 -17.47
C GLN A 168 -7.65 -2.19 -16.30
N GLN A 169 -8.34 -1.07 -16.59
CA GLN A 169 -8.91 -0.21 -15.56
C GLN A 169 -9.96 -0.96 -14.75
N ASP A 170 -10.87 -1.67 -15.41
CA ASP A 170 -11.93 -2.43 -14.74
C ASP A 170 -11.38 -3.57 -13.89
N TRP A 171 -10.35 -4.26 -14.39
CA TRP A 171 -9.64 -5.29 -13.63
C TRP A 171 -8.99 -4.73 -12.37
N LEU A 172 -8.27 -3.60 -12.48
CA LEU A 172 -7.58 -3.00 -11.34
C LEU A 172 -8.57 -2.44 -10.30
N ARG A 173 -9.66 -1.79 -10.76
CA ARG A 173 -10.76 -1.38 -9.85
C ARG A 173 -11.31 -2.57 -9.09
N ARG A 174 -11.61 -3.69 -9.76
CA ARG A 174 -12.09 -4.90 -9.07
C ARG A 174 -11.06 -5.47 -8.09
N GLN A 175 -9.76 -5.41 -8.39
CA GLN A 175 -8.75 -5.82 -7.42
C GLN A 175 -8.81 -4.96 -6.16
N HIS A 176 -8.82 -3.64 -6.31
CA HIS A 176 -8.87 -2.72 -5.17
C HIS A 176 -10.19 -2.78 -4.40
N ASP A 177 -11.32 -2.93 -5.08
CA ASP A 177 -12.66 -2.84 -4.49
C ASP A 177 -13.19 -4.17 -3.95
N GLU A 178 -12.73 -5.32 -4.45
CA GLU A 178 -13.34 -6.63 -4.15
C GLU A 178 -12.37 -7.71 -3.66
N ALA A 179 -11.05 -7.54 -3.77
CA ALA A 179 -10.12 -8.62 -3.43
C ALA A 179 -9.83 -8.73 -1.92
N PHE A 180 -9.85 -7.62 -1.18
CA PHE A 180 -9.80 -7.60 0.29
C PHE A 180 -10.53 -6.38 0.85
N SER A 181 -11.86 -6.42 0.81
CA SER A 181 -12.73 -5.32 1.23
C SER A 181 -13.98 -5.83 1.95
N HIS A 182 -14.76 -4.91 2.51
CA HIS A 182 -16.08 -5.23 3.06
C HIS A 182 -17.07 -5.75 1.99
N ARG A 183 -16.77 -5.59 0.69
CA ARG A 183 -17.55 -6.10 -0.45
C ARG A 183 -17.13 -7.52 -0.84
N SER A 184 -15.96 -7.99 -0.37
CA SER A 184 -15.48 -9.34 -0.66
C SER A 184 -16.39 -10.40 -0.02
N PRO A 185 -16.85 -11.42 -0.77
CA PRO A 185 -17.50 -12.57 -0.15
C PRO A 185 -16.60 -13.21 0.91
N ALA A 186 -17.13 -13.47 2.12
CA ALA A 186 -16.34 -13.96 3.26
C ALA A 186 -15.45 -15.17 2.90
N ARG A 187 -15.96 -16.11 2.10
CA ARG A 187 -15.25 -17.29 1.57
C ARG A 187 -14.04 -16.99 0.65
N ARG A 188 -13.71 -15.72 0.40
CA ARG A 188 -12.60 -15.27 -0.45
C ARG A 188 -11.54 -14.46 0.27
N LEU A 189 -11.80 -13.97 1.49
CA LEU A 189 -10.93 -13.03 2.21
C LEU A 189 -9.58 -13.64 2.59
N PHE A 190 -9.57 -14.91 3.01
CA PHE A 190 -8.40 -15.57 3.58
C PHE A 190 -8.00 -16.83 2.81
N VAL A 191 -8.02 -16.74 1.48
CA VAL A 191 -7.73 -17.86 0.57
C VAL A 191 -6.47 -17.59 -0.23
N VAL A 192 -5.57 -18.58 -0.26
CA VAL A 192 -4.35 -18.59 -1.08
C VAL A 192 -4.48 -19.58 -2.22
N ARG A 193 -3.65 -19.40 -3.25
CA ARG A 193 -3.50 -20.36 -4.35
C ARG A 193 -2.27 -21.22 -4.09
N SER A 194 -2.47 -22.52 -3.92
CA SER A 194 -1.40 -23.51 -3.78
C SER A 194 -0.58 -23.63 -5.07
N ARG A 195 0.60 -24.27 -4.98
CA ARG A 195 1.48 -24.53 -6.13
C ARG A 195 0.82 -25.40 -7.22
N ASP A 196 -0.09 -26.28 -6.82
CA ASP A 196 -0.91 -27.10 -7.73
C ASP A 196 -2.08 -26.34 -8.37
N GLY A 197 -2.21 -25.04 -8.09
CA GLY A 197 -3.24 -24.16 -8.61
C GLY A 197 -4.56 -24.20 -7.84
N THR A 198 -4.70 -25.05 -6.82
CA THR A 198 -5.90 -25.16 -5.99
C THR A 198 -6.05 -23.95 -5.07
N ARG A 199 -7.29 -23.64 -4.69
CA ARG A 199 -7.59 -22.60 -3.69
C ARG A 199 -7.83 -23.27 -2.35
N ARG A 200 -7.18 -22.76 -1.31
CA ARG A 200 -7.35 -23.21 0.07
C ARG A 200 -7.23 -22.05 1.05
N ASP A 201 -7.70 -22.25 2.27
CA ASP A 201 -7.54 -21.28 3.33
C ASP A 201 -6.06 -21.06 3.68
N ILE A 202 -5.76 -19.87 4.20
CA ILE A 202 -4.45 -19.52 4.74
C ILE A 202 -4.11 -20.47 5.91
N THR A 203 -2.87 -20.93 5.89
CA THR A 203 -2.23 -21.73 6.93
C THR A 203 -1.08 -20.92 7.57
N ARG A 204 -0.49 -21.44 8.66
CA ARG A 204 0.65 -20.78 9.31
C ARG A 204 1.88 -20.67 8.39
N ASP A 205 2.00 -21.58 7.43
CA ASP A 205 3.16 -21.65 6.53
C ASP A 205 3.11 -20.63 5.38
N ASP A 206 1.97 -19.97 5.16
CA ASP A 206 1.82 -19.02 4.05
C ASP A 206 2.46 -17.64 4.34
N ASN A 207 2.91 -17.40 5.57
CA ASN A 207 3.42 -16.09 6.03
C ASN A 207 2.44 -14.92 5.73
N LYS A 208 1.14 -15.20 5.74
CA LYS A 208 0.04 -14.24 5.47
C LYS A 208 -0.59 -13.65 6.74
N GLY A 209 0.10 -13.74 7.88
CA GLY A 209 -0.38 -13.17 9.13
C GLY A 209 -1.55 -13.91 9.79
N LEU A 210 -1.68 -15.24 9.59
CA LEU A 210 -2.81 -16.02 10.14
C LEU A 210 -3.00 -15.81 11.65
N SER A 211 -1.90 -15.80 12.42
CA SER A 211 -1.97 -15.58 13.88
C SER A 211 -2.54 -14.20 14.25
N LEU A 212 -2.36 -13.18 13.41
CA LEU A 212 -2.94 -11.86 13.61
C LEU A 212 -4.42 -11.86 13.25
N ILE A 213 -4.79 -12.50 12.13
CA ILE A 213 -6.18 -12.63 11.70
C ILE A 213 -7.04 -13.30 12.78
N LEU A 214 -6.54 -14.41 13.35
CA LEU A 214 -7.27 -15.14 14.40
C LEU A 214 -7.51 -14.29 15.66
N LYS A 215 -6.54 -13.45 16.05
CA LYS A 215 -6.69 -12.55 17.22
C LYS A 215 -7.72 -11.44 17.03
N ILE A 216 -8.02 -11.07 15.78
CA ILE A 216 -9.01 -10.01 15.47
C ILE A 216 -10.44 -10.58 15.50
N ALA A 217 -10.59 -11.90 15.31
CA ALA A 217 -11.88 -12.58 15.27
C ALA A 217 -12.39 -13.05 16.64
N ASP A 218 -11.54 -12.99 17.68
CA ASP A 218 -11.86 -13.30 19.08
C ASP A 218 -12.35 -12.04 19.83
#